data_AF-A0AAD0ZC31-F1
#
_entry.id   AF-A0AAD0ZC31-F1
#
_cell.length_a   1.000
_cell.length_b   1.000
_cell.length_c   1.000
_cell.angle_alpha   90.00
_cell.angle_beta   90.00
_cell.angle_gamma   90.00
#
_symmetry.space_group_name_H-M   'P 1'
#
loop_
_entity.id
_entity.type
_entity.pdbx_description
1 polymer ?
#
loop_
_entity_poly.entity_id
_entity_poly.type
_entity_poly.pdbx_seq_one_letter_code
_entity_poly.pdbx_strand_id
1 'polypeptide(L)'
;MTEDITRLVRFTSAGLDEVLAAKNQGLKGEITHIGAGTGRYNPDGTETALRNERQRVAIVDYEDLGDRQLRMAALFDGEDEYEIGEFGFYLASGTLLAVYSVAGKLLTYKAAAARVLQKFTLDISPLPADSVTIVVGNENLNVLLAEEIALLAAASIDNMSRHVELMWRVRSLEAK
;
A
#
# COMPACT_ATOMS: atom_id res chain seq x y z
N MET A 1 -19.90 9.66 -4.49
CA MET A 1 -19.98 8.93 -5.77
C MET A 1 -18.63 8.25 -5.94
N THR A 2 -18.44 7.15 -5.23
CA THR A 2 -17.21 6.35 -5.20
C THR A 2 -17.16 5.63 -6.54
N GLU A 3 -16.36 6.11 -7.49
CA GLU A 3 -16.12 5.33 -8.71
C GLU A 3 -15.60 3.96 -8.26
N ASP A 4 -16.33 2.91 -8.67
CA ASP A 4 -15.96 1.51 -8.50
C ASP A 4 -14.64 1.27 -9.26
N ILE A 5 -13.53 1.58 -8.57
CA ILE A 5 -12.14 1.32 -9.00
C ILE A 5 -11.87 -0.17 -9.25
N THR A 6 -12.79 -1.04 -8.83
CA THR A 6 -12.86 -2.47 -9.12
C THR A 6 -12.84 -2.82 -10.60
N ARG A 7 -13.23 -1.92 -11.52
CA ARG A 7 -13.39 -2.25 -12.96
C ARG A 7 -12.43 -1.58 -13.94
N LEU A 8 -11.39 -0.88 -13.47
CA LEU A 8 -10.49 -0.12 -14.35
C LEU A 8 -9.05 -0.64 -14.39
N VAL A 9 -8.73 -1.71 -13.67
CA VAL A 9 -7.40 -2.32 -13.72
C VAL A 9 -7.25 -3.15 -15.00
N ARG A 10 -6.14 -2.96 -15.72
CA ARG A 10 -5.78 -3.69 -16.93
C ARG A 10 -4.64 -4.67 -16.64
N PHE A 11 -4.88 -5.96 -16.84
CA PHE A 11 -3.83 -6.98 -16.75
C PHE A 11 -2.90 -6.91 -17.96
N THR A 12 -1.61 -7.14 -17.73
CA THR A 12 -0.59 -7.19 -18.77
C THR A 12 -0.43 -8.62 -19.28
N SER A 13 0.00 -8.80 -20.52
CA SER A 13 0.33 -10.12 -21.07
C SER A 13 1.50 -10.75 -20.32
N ALA A 14 2.57 -10.00 -20.07
CA ALA A 14 3.76 -10.49 -19.37
C ALA A 14 3.44 -10.97 -17.95
N GLY A 15 2.62 -10.21 -17.22
CA GLY A 15 2.16 -10.58 -15.89
C GLY A 15 1.27 -11.82 -15.88
N LEU A 16 0.35 -11.91 -16.83
CA LEU A 16 -0.53 -13.06 -16.98
C LEU A 16 0.27 -14.31 -17.31
N ASP A 17 1.22 -14.23 -18.25
CA ASP A 17 2.09 -15.33 -18.66
C ASP A 17 2.92 -15.86 -17.49
N GLU A 18 3.45 -14.97 -16.64
CA GLU A 18 4.20 -15.36 -15.45
C GLU A 18 3.31 -16.06 -14.41
N VAL A 19 2.11 -15.52 -14.17
CA VAL A 19 1.15 -16.17 -13.26
C VAL A 19 0.72 -17.53 -13.78
N LEU A 20 0.52 -17.68 -15.09
CA LEU A 20 0.26 -18.99 -15.71
C LEU A 20 1.45 -19.93 -15.59
N ALA A 21 2.68 -19.45 -15.80
CA ALA A 21 3.89 -20.25 -15.65
C ALA A 21 4.06 -20.73 -14.20
N ALA A 22 3.85 -19.85 -13.22
CA ALA A 22 3.85 -20.20 -11.80
C ALA A 22 2.79 -21.27 -11.51
N LYS A 23 1.56 -21.08 -12.00
CA LYS A 23 0.48 -22.06 -11.84
C LYS A 23 0.83 -23.43 -12.43
N ASN A 24 1.43 -23.48 -13.61
CA ASN A 24 1.88 -24.73 -14.23
C ASN A 24 2.95 -25.46 -13.40
N GLN A 25 3.68 -24.73 -12.56
CA GLN A 25 4.66 -25.27 -11.61
C GLN A 25 4.04 -25.58 -10.24
N GLY A 26 2.73 -25.41 -10.07
CA GLY A 26 2.04 -25.55 -8.78
C GLY A 26 2.29 -24.40 -7.81
N LEU A 27 2.88 -23.30 -8.28
CA LEU A 27 3.17 -22.10 -7.52
C LEU A 27 2.09 -21.03 -7.76
N LYS A 28 1.98 -20.08 -6.84
CA LYS A 28 1.09 -18.92 -6.97
C LYS A 28 1.95 -17.70 -7.29
N GLY A 29 1.50 -16.85 -8.21
CA GLY A 29 2.14 -15.57 -8.49
C GLY A 29 1.99 -14.65 -7.28
N GLU A 30 3.11 -14.19 -6.73
CA GLU A 30 3.13 -13.37 -5.52
C GLU A 30 3.17 -11.88 -5.87
N ILE A 31 2.11 -11.14 -5.57
CA ILE A 31 2.11 -9.66 -5.67
C ILE A 31 2.74 -9.10 -4.41
N THR A 32 3.81 -8.32 -4.55
CA THR A 32 4.62 -7.82 -3.43
C THR A 32 4.69 -6.30 -3.37
N HIS A 33 4.66 -5.63 -4.53
CA HIS A 33 4.88 -4.19 -4.62
C HIS A 33 3.80 -3.50 -5.46
N ILE A 34 3.54 -2.24 -5.12
CA ILE A 34 2.72 -1.33 -5.91
C ILE A 34 3.58 -0.13 -6.31
N GLY A 35 3.66 0.14 -7.61
CA GLY A 35 4.28 1.33 -8.16
C GLY A 35 3.26 2.43 -8.39
N ALA A 36 3.68 3.67 -8.19
CA ALA A 36 2.97 4.87 -8.62
C ALA A 36 3.81 5.62 -9.66
N GLY A 37 3.14 6.08 -10.71
CA GLY A 37 3.76 6.87 -11.77
C GLY A 37 2.89 8.05 -12.20
N THR A 38 3.47 8.91 -13.04
CA THR A 38 2.78 10.12 -13.53
C THR A 38 2.13 9.93 -14.91
N GLY A 39 2.24 8.75 -15.53
CA GLY A 39 1.64 8.47 -16.82
C GLY A 39 0.11 8.56 -16.77
N ARG A 40 -0.50 9.13 -17.82
CA ARG A 40 -1.96 9.28 -17.93
C ARG A 40 -2.41 8.78 -19.30
N TYR A 41 -2.70 7.50 -19.41
CA TYR A 41 -3.04 6.86 -20.68
C TYR A 41 -4.06 5.75 -20.48
N ASN A 42 -4.60 5.23 -21.57
CA ASN A 42 -5.43 4.03 -21.51
C ASN A 42 -4.51 2.81 -21.74
N PRO A 43 -4.28 1.96 -20.72
CA PRO A 43 -3.40 0.81 -20.88
C PRO A 43 -4.00 -0.22 -21.84
N ASP A 44 -3.16 -0.80 -22.69
CA ASP A 44 -3.58 -1.80 -23.69
C ASP A 44 -3.29 -3.24 -23.23
N GLY A 45 -2.51 -3.42 -22.17
CA GLY A 45 -2.09 -4.70 -21.61
C GLY A 45 -0.76 -5.20 -22.17
N THR A 46 -0.06 -4.43 -23.00
CA THR A 46 1.29 -4.76 -23.50
C THR A 46 2.40 -4.15 -22.63
N GLU A 47 2.03 -3.40 -21.60
CA GLU A 47 2.96 -2.74 -20.71
C GLU A 47 3.80 -3.75 -19.93
N THR A 48 5.12 -3.54 -19.94
CA THR A 48 6.08 -4.30 -19.13
C THR A 48 6.57 -3.50 -17.91
N ALA A 49 6.39 -2.18 -17.95
CA ALA A 49 6.70 -1.24 -16.88
C ALA A 49 5.73 -0.04 -16.95
N LEU A 50 5.60 0.69 -15.84
CA LEU A 50 4.90 1.98 -15.83
C LEU A 50 5.64 2.99 -16.73
N ARG A 51 4.89 3.90 -17.38
CA ARG A 51 5.50 4.85 -18.33
C ARG A 51 6.41 5.87 -17.65
N ASN A 52 6.04 6.30 -16.46
CA ASN A 52 6.87 7.19 -15.66
C ASN A 52 6.75 6.83 -14.17
N GLU A 53 7.31 5.69 -13.80
CA GLU A 53 7.39 5.26 -12.40
C GLU A 53 8.16 6.29 -11.56
N ARG A 54 7.57 6.69 -10.44
CA ARG A 54 8.19 7.61 -9.47
C ARG A 54 8.57 6.91 -8.19
N GLN A 55 7.70 6.04 -7.70
CA GLN A 55 7.90 5.35 -6.45
C GLN A 55 7.32 3.94 -6.53
N ARG A 56 8.00 2.99 -5.92
CA ARG A 56 7.54 1.61 -5.74
C ARG A 56 7.64 1.27 -4.27
N VAL A 57 6.53 0.81 -3.70
CA VAL A 57 6.42 0.51 -2.27
C VAL A 57 5.90 -0.90 -2.08
N ALA A 58 6.26 -1.51 -0.95
CA ALA A 58 5.70 -2.81 -0.57
C ALA A 58 4.22 -2.66 -0.21
N ILE A 59 3.46 -3.74 -0.39
CA ILE A 59 2.07 -3.82 0.08
C ILE A 59 2.08 -3.80 1.62
N VAL A 60 1.32 -2.89 2.22
CA VAL A 60 1.26 -2.69 3.69
C VAL A 60 0.04 -3.34 4.35
N ASP A 61 -0.95 -3.71 3.54
CA ASP A 61 -2.19 -4.34 4.00
C ASP A 61 -2.78 -5.25 2.92
N TYR A 62 -3.42 -6.33 3.34
CA TYR A 62 -4.10 -7.30 2.49
C TYR A 62 -5.37 -7.80 3.17
N GLU A 63 -6.46 -7.80 2.41
CA GLU A 63 -7.75 -8.31 2.81
C GLU A 63 -8.34 -9.14 1.66
N ASP A 64 -8.64 -10.42 1.92
CA ASP A 64 -9.41 -11.25 1.00
C ASP A 64 -10.90 -10.94 1.21
N LEU A 65 -11.56 -10.36 0.20
CA LEU A 65 -12.96 -10.00 0.29
C LEU A 65 -13.89 -11.16 -0.08
N GLY A 66 -13.35 -12.32 -0.46
CA GLY A 66 -14.13 -13.39 -1.07
C GLY A 66 -14.50 -13.08 -2.52
N ASP A 67 -15.18 -14.01 -3.18
CA ASP A 67 -15.65 -13.86 -4.58
C ASP A 67 -14.55 -13.41 -5.57
N ARG A 68 -13.31 -13.85 -5.34
CA ARG A 68 -12.17 -13.56 -6.23
C ARG A 68 -11.80 -12.08 -6.26
N GLN A 69 -12.12 -11.34 -5.20
CA GLN A 69 -11.71 -9.96 -5.00
C GLN A 69 -10.65 -9.87 -3.91
N LEU A 70 -9.49 -9.35 -4.28
CA LEU A 70 -8.38 -9.15 -3.36
C LEU A 70 -8.21 -7.66 -3.11
N ARG A 71 -8.27 -7.23 -1.85
CA ARG A 71 -7.98 -5.86 -1.48
C ARG A 71 -6.57 -5.75 -0.93
N MET A 72 -5.85 -4.74 -1.40
CA MET A 72 -4.49 -4.44 -0.96
C MET A 72 -4.34 -2.95 -0.72
N ALA A 73 -3.46 -2.56 0.20
CA ALA A 73 -3.10 -1.17 0.41
C ALA A 73 -1.60 -0.95 0.20
N ALA A 74 -1.28 0.22 -0.36
CA ALA A 74 0.08 0.73 -0.45
C ALA A 74 0.15 2.12 0.17
N LEU A 75 1.19 2.35 0.97
CA LEU A 75 1.51 3.66 1.52
C LEU A 75 2.63 4.29 0.70
N PHE A 76 2.33 5.41 0.06
CA PHE A 76 3.34 6.23 -0.60
C PHE A 76 3.72 7.38 0.33
N ASP A 77 4.92 7.30 0.90
CA ASP A 77 5.50 8.30 1.78
C ASP A 77 6.86 8.79 1.25
N GLY A 78 7.58 9.58 2.05
CA GLY A 78 8.85 10.20 1.65
C GLY A 78 8.67 11.61 1.07
N GLU A 79 9.80 12.30 0.84
CA GLU A 79 9.85 13.73 0.52
C GLU A 79 9.47 14.07 -0.93
N ASP A 80 9.36 13.07 -1.81
CA ASP A 80 9.07 13.29 -3.23
C ASP A 80 7.65 13.81 -3.45
N GLU A 81 7.53 14.89 -4.21
CA GLU A 81 6.25 15.48 -4.61
C GLU A 81 5.96 15.19 -6.08
N TYR A 82 4.83 14.52 -6.35
CA TYR A 82 4.44 14.16 -7.70
C TYR A 82 2.94 13.88 -7.85
N GLU A 83 2.47 14.12 -9.06
CA GLU A 83 1.15 13.74 -9.52
C GLU A 83 1.08 12.24 -9.82
N ILE A 84 0.05 11.56 -9.32
CA ILE A 84 -0.16 10.14 -9.57
C ILE A 84 -1.24 9.99 -10.65
N GLY A 85 -0.83 9.48 -11.81
CA GLY A 85 -1.69 9.20 -12.97
C GLY A 85 -1.82 7.72 -13.30
N GLU A 86 -0.92 6.88 -12.77
CA GLU A 86 -0.90 5.45 -12.99
C GLU A 86 -0.47 4.70 -11.73
N PHE A 87 -1.00 3.50 -11.55
CA PHE A 87 -0.54 2.53 -10.57
C PHE A 87 -0.20 1.22 -11.25
N GLY A 88 0.87 0.58 -10.81
CA GLY A 88 1.33 -0.72 -11.30
C GLY A 88 1.39 -1.73 -10.17
N PHE A 89 0.90 -2.94 -10.42
CA PHE A 89 0.98 -4.06 -9.47
C PHE A 89 2.12 -4.97 -9.90
N TYR A 90 3.08 -5.21 -9.02
CA TYR A 90 4.30 -5.95 -9.35
C TYR A 90 4.36 -7.29 -8.61
N LEU A 91 4.77 -8.32 -9.35
CA LEU A 91 5.10 -9.63 -8.81
C LEU A 91 6.44 -9.61 -8.06
N ALA A 92 6.71 -10.63 -7.25
CA ALA A 92 7.99 -10.81 -6.54
C ALA A 92 9.22 -10.82 -7.47
N SER A 93 9.04 -11.24 -8.72
CA SER A 93 10.07 -11.19 -9.77
C SER A 93 10.38 -9.77 -10.28
N GLY A 94 9.51 -8.80 -9.98
CA GLY A 94 9.54 -7.45 -10.56
C GLY A 94 8.71 -7.28 -11.83
N THR A 95 8.03 -8.34 -12.31
CA THR A 95 7.14 -8.26 -13.47
C THR A 95 5.87 -7.49 -13.14
N LEU A 96 5.48 -6.59 -14.05
CA LEU A 96 4.24 -5.83 -13.95
C LEU A 96 3.06 -6.74 -14.27
N LEU A 97 2.22 -7.03 -13.27
CA LEU A 97 1.02 -7.85 -13.41
C LEU A 97 -0.14 -7.08 -14.04
N ALA A 98 -0.34 -5.86 -13.56
CA ALA A 98 -1.49 -5.06 -13.94
C ALA A 98 -1.19 -3.57 -13.79
N VAL A 99 -1.88 -2.77 -14.60
CA VAL A 99 -1.78 -1.31 -14.62
C VAL A 99 -3.16 -0.71 -14.43
N TYR A 100 -3.25 0.29 -13.59
CA TYR A 100 -4.40 1.18 -13.51
C TYR A 100 -3.98 2.57 -13.96
N SER A 101 -4.41 2.99 -15.14
CA SER A 101 -4.25 4.36 -15.63
C SER A 101 -5.48 4.74 -16.44
N VAL A 102 -5.79 6.03 -16.45
CA VAL A 102 -6.89 6.59 -17.24
C VAL A 102 -6.36 7.76 -18.05
N ALA A 103 -6.67 7.79 -19.35
CA ALA A 103 -6.18 8.81 -20.27
C ALA A 103 -6.56 10.23 -19.81
N GLY A 104 -5.57 11.10 -19.64
CA GLY A 104 -5.75 12.49 -19.23
C GLY A 104 -6.23 12.72 -17.80
N LYS A 105 -6.50 11.68 -17.00
CA LYS A 105 -7.01 11.80 -15.64
C LYS A 105 -5.87 11.79 -14.63
N LEU A 106 -5.91 12.75 -13.69
CA LEU A 106 -5.12 12.68 -12.48
C LEU A 106 -5.86 11.79 -11.47
N LEU A 107 -5.21 10.76 -10.96
CA LEU A 107 -5.82 9.84 -9.99
C LEU A 107 -5.73 10.43 -8.58
N THR A 108 -4.53 10.88 -8.19
CA THR A 108 -4.30 11.54 -6.90
C THR A 108 -3.02 12.37 -6.95
N TYR A 109 -2.73 13.11 -5.89
CA TYR A 109 -1.53 13.91 -5.73
C TYR A 109 -0.79 13.54 -4.45
N LYS A 110 0.51 13.27 -4.54
CA LYS A 110 1.38 13.11 -3.38
C LYS A 110 2.15 14.40 -3.17
N ALA A 111 1.83 15.12 -2.08
CA ALA A 111 2.61 16.27 -1.64
C ALA A 111 3.79 15.81 -0.79
N ALA A 112 4.90 16.57 -0.77
CA ALA A 112 6.12 16.20 -0.04
C ALA A 112 5.89 15.92 1.47
N ALA A 113 4.97 16.65 2.09
CA ALA A 113 4.65 16.52 3.51
C ALA A 113 3.48 15.55 3.80
N ALA A 114 2.91 14.92 2.78
CA ALA A 114 1.72 14.07 2.91
C ALA A 114 2.03 12.60 2.61
N ARG A 115 1.44 11.72 3.42
CA ARG A 115 1.42 10.28 3.16
C ARG A 115 0.14 9.93 2.40
N VAL A 116 0.26 9.19 1.30
CA VAL A 116 -0.88 8.75 0.50
C VAL A 116 -1.08 7.25 0.70
N LEU A 117 -2.09 6.88 1.50
CA LEU A 117 -2.52 5.49 1.64
C LEU A 117 -3.61 5.20 0.61
N GLN A 118 -3.30 4.37 -0.38
CA GLN A 118 -4.27 3.99 -1.41
C GLN A 118 -4.65 2.53 -1.26
N LYS A 119 -5.97 2.28 -1.14
CA LYS A 119 -6.55 0.93 -1.17
C LYS A 119 -6.99 0.60 -2.60
N PHE A 120 -6.65 -0.60 -3.05
CA PHE A 120 -7.01 -1.14 -4.34
C PHE A 120 -7.76 -2.44 -4.14
N THR A 121 -8.86 -2.62 -4.86
CA THR A 121 -9.55 -3.90 -4.96
C THR A 121 -9.29 -4.45 -6.36
N LEU A 122 -8.56 -5.55 -6.42
CA LEU A 122 -8.25 -6.28 -7.64
C LEU A 122 -9.23 -7.44 -7.80
N ASP A 123 -9.97 -7.44 -8.92
CA ASP A 123 -10.79 -8.58 -9.31
C ASP A 123 -9.93 -9.59 -10.08
N ILE A 124 -9.71 -10.77 -9.49
CA ILE A 124 -8.97 -11.89 -10.07
C ILE A 124 -9.90 -12.91 -10.76
N SER A 125 -11.16 -12.54 -11.04
CA SER A 125 -12.06 -13.27 -11.93
C SER A 125 -11.45 -13.66 -13.29
N PRO A 126 -10.71 -12.78 -14.01
CA PRO A 126 -10.10 -13.14 -15.29
C PRO A 126 -8.86 -14.04 -15.16
N LEU A 127 -8.29 -14.17 -13.97
CA LEU A 127 -7.16 -15.06 -13.70
C LEU A 127 -7.64 -16.49 -13.44
N PRO A 128 -6.85 -17.53 -13.73
CA PRO A 128 -7.19 -18.89 -13.32
C PRO A 128 -7.36 -18.95 -11.79
N ALA A 129 -8.38 -19.67 -11.29
CA ALA A 129 -8.56 -19.83 -9.83
C ALA A 129 -7.27 -20.37 -9.18
N ASP A 130 -6.98 -19.90 -7.96
CA ASP A 130 -5.80 -20.23 -7.14
C ASP A 130 -4.43 -19.84 -7.73
N SER A 131 -4.38 -18.94 -8.72
CA SER A 131 -3.11 -18.59 -9.37
C SER A 131 -2.31 -17.46 -8.72
N VAL A 132 -2.90 -16.68 -7.81
CA VAL A 132 -2.27 -15.48 -7.23
C VAL A 132 -2.32 -15.51 -5.71
N THR A 133 -1.28 -15.00 -5.06
CA THR A 133 -1.21 -14.73 -3.63
C THR A 133 -0.62 -13.33 -3.44
N ILE A 134 -1.04 -12.63 -2.40
CA ILE A 134 -0.48 -11.32 -2.06
C ILE A 134 0.42 -11.51 -0.85
N VAL A 135 1.66 -11.05 -0.97
CA VAL A 135 2.63 -11.06 0.10
C VAL A 135 2.73 -9.64 0.63
N VAL A 136 2.23 -9.44 1.85
CA VAL A 136 2.36 -8.16 2.56
C VAL A 136 3.82 -8.02 2.99
N GLY A 137 4.40 -6.85 2.75
CA GLY A 137 5.71 -6.50 3.28
C GLY A 137 5.68 -6.48 4.82
N ASN A 138 6.84 -6.58 5.46
CA ASN A 138 6.95 -6.57 6.93
C ASN A 138 6.41 -5.29 7.60
N GLU A 139 6.06 -4.26 6.83
CA GLU A 139 5.49 -3.00 7.28
C GLU A 139 3.96 -3.09 7.35
N ASN A 140 3.48 -3.83 8.35
CA ASN A 140 2.07 -3.77 8.73
C ASN A 140 1.72 -2.32 9.12
N LEU A 141 0.54 -1.81 8.72
CA LEU A 141 -0.01 -0.52 9.17
C LEU A 141 0.11 -0.29 10.70
N ASN A 142 0.12 -1.36 11.48
CA ASN A 142 0.32 -1.31 12.92
C ASN A 142 1.72 -0.81 13.35
N VAL A 143 2.76 -1.06 12.55
CA VAL A 143 4.12 -0.56 12.77
C VAL A 143 4.21 0.93 12.45
N LEU A 144 3.40 1.41 11.50
CA LEU A 144 3.33 2.82 11.13
C LEU A 144 2.64 3.71 12.16
N LEU A 145 1.88 3.12 13.11
CA LEU A 145 1.33 3.82 14.28
C LEU A 145 2.22 3.67 15.53
N ALA A 146 3.24 2.80 15.47
CA ALA A 146 4.04 2.48 16.64
C ALA A 146 4.85 3.69 17.12
N GLU A 147 5.30 4.55 16.22
CA GLU A 147 6.04 5.76 16.56
C GLU A 147 5.13 6.79 17.25
N GLU A 148 3.93 7.04 16.73
CA GLU A 148 2.97 7.96 17.32
C GLU A 148 2.46 7.44 18.67
N ILE A 149 2.24 6.12 18.80
CA ILE A 149 1.88 5.49 20.08
C ILE A 149 3.05 5.57 21.07
N ALA A 150 4.29 5.38 20.63
CA ALA A 150 5.46 5.52 21.48
C ALA A 150 5.64 6.96 22.00
N LEU A 151 5.40 7.96 21.14
CA LEU A 151 5.42 9.38 21.51
C LEU A 151 4.32 9.71 22.54
N LEU A 152 3.09 9.23 22.32
CA LEU A 152 1.98 9.39 23.27
C LEU A 152 2.26 8.69 24.61
N ALA A 153 2.81 7.47 24.57
CA ALA A 153 3.18 6.73 25.76
C ALA A 153 4.28 7.44 26.56
N ALA A 154 5.32 7.96 25.89
CA ALA A 154 6.38 8.73 26.52
C ALA A 154 5.84 10.01 27.19
N ALA A 155 4.96 10.75 26.50
CA ALA A 155 4.32 11.94 27.06
C ALA A 155 3.43 11.63 28.28
N SER A 156 2.70 10.51 28.23
CA SER A 156 1.89 10.04 29.37
C SER A 156 2.76 9.63 30.57
N ILE A 157 3.84 8.90 30.33
CA ILE A 157 4.81 8.51 31.38
C ILE A 157 5.46 9.75 32.00
N ASP A 158 5.84 10.74 31.19
CA ASP A 158 6.39 12.00 31.69
C ASP A 158 5.40 12.77 32.57
N ASN A 159 4.13 12.82 32.16
CA ASN A 159 3.07 13.43 32.97
C ASN A 159 2.88 12.71 34.31
N MET A 160 2.82 11.38 34.29
CA MET A 160 2.70 10.57 35.51
C MET A 160 3.94 10.73 36.42
N SER A 161 5.14 10.79 35.86
CA SER A 161 6.38 11.03 36.60
C SER A 161 6.35 12.37 37.34
N ARG A 162 5.99 13.45 36.63
CA ARG A 162 5.82 14.79 37.23
C ARG A 162 4.72 14.80 38.29
N HIS A 163 3.63 14.08 38.08
CA HIS A 163 2.56 13.96 39.07
C HIS A 163 3.03 13.26 40.35
N VAL A 164 3.78 12.16 40.22
CA VAL A 164 4.37 11.44 41.37
C VAL A 164 5.36 12.35 42.11
N GLU A 165 6.22 13.09 41.40
CA GLU A 165 7.15 14.05 42.02
C GLU A 165 6.41 15.14 42.82
N LEU A 166 5.31 15.67 42.28
CA LEU A 166 4.46 16.62 43.00
C LEU A 166 3.86 16.00 44.26
N MET A 167 3.38 14.76 44.20
CA MET A 167 2.84 14.05 45.36
C MET A 167 3.91 13.86 46.45
N TRP A 168 5.15 13.54 46.08
CA TRP A 168 6.26 13.47 47.02
C TRP A 168 6.55 14.82 47.67
N ARG A 169 6.55 15.91 46.89
CA ARG A 169 6.72 17.27 47.43
C ARG A 169 5.61 17.66 48.40
N VAL A 170 4.35 17.44 48.03
CA VAL A 170 3.20 17.74 48.90
C VAL A 170 3.29 16.95 50.20
N ARG A 171 3.52 15.63 50.14
CA ARG A 171 3.71 14.80 51.34
C ARG A 171 4.84 15.31 52.24
N SER A 172 5.95 15.79 51.65
CA SER A 172 7.06 16.34 52.44
C SER A 172 6.72 17.65 53.13
N LEU A 173 5.81 18.45 52.56
CA LEU A 173 5.33 19.70 53.15
C LEU A 173 4.30 19.43 54.25
N GLU A 174 3.41 18.45 54.06
CA GLU A 174 2.41 18.04 55.04
C GLU A 174 3.00 17.29 56.26
N ALA A 175 4.23 16.79 56.16
CA ALA A 175 4.92 16.11 57.24
C ALA A 175 5.59 17.05 58.28
N LYS A 176 5.41 18.37 58.15
CA LYS A 176 5.88 19.40 59.11
C LYS A 176 4.72 19.97 59.91
#